data_AF-A0A3E2HFE4-F1
#
_entry.id   AF-A0A3E2HFE4-F1
#
_cell.length_a   1.000
_cell.length_b   1.000
_cell.length_c   1.000
_cell.angle_alpha   90.00
_cell.angle_beta   90.00
_cell.angle_gamma   90.00
#
_symmetry.space_group_name_H-M   'P 1'
#
loop_
_entity.id
_entity.type
_entity.pdbx_description
1 polymer ?
#
loop_
_entity_poly.entity_id
_entity_poly.type
_entity_poly.pdbx_seq_one_letter_code
_entity_poly.pdbx_strand_id
1 'polypeptide(L)'
;MATQYAFEVPFSASQKQQAMKLLELPPELLSLLESEDPPTLTIKSSEGSAGSPAYAILSSGDKNYQIRQKNTSNPIMVLQPSSTFPTELDDPENFIPKASMTSIAAIEETLELSLIKPEENPTAPKKVNIWHEKFAKGRTKPKPKD
;
A
#
# COMPACT_ATOMS: atom_id res chain seq x y z
N MET A 1 44.18 19.30 3.40
CA MET A 1 43.26 18.94 4.50
C MET A 1 41.85 19.02 3.95
N ALA A 2 41.25 17.88 3.58
CA ALA A 2 39.88 17.85 3.07
C ALA A 2 38.92 17.73 4.26
N THR A 3 38.16 18.77 4.56
CA THR A 3 37.06 18.71 5.51
C THR A 3 35.92 17.92 4.85
N GLN A 4 35.75 16.65 5.19
CA GLN A 4 34.48 15.96 4.93
C GLN A 4 33.42 16.69 5.75
N TYR A 5 32.58 17.49 5.10
CA TYR A 5 31.33 17.94 5.68
C TYR A 5 30.45 16.70 5.84
N ALA A 6 30.38 16.16 7.06
CA ALA A 6 29.37 15.18 7.41
C ALA A 6 28.02 15.90 7.43
N PHE A 7 27.31 15.93 6.30
CA PHE A 7 25.91 16.33 6.22
C PHE A 7 25.07 15.23 6.88
N GLU A 8 25.11 15.14 8.20
CA GLU A 8 24.24 14.26 8.97
C GLU A 8 22.88 14.94 9.11
N VAL A 9 21.85 14.35 8.49
CA VAL A 9 20.46 14.77 8.67
C VAL A 9 19.88 13.96 9.83
N PRO A 10 19.50 14.60 10.95
CA PRO A 10 18.93 13.88 12.09
C PRO A 10 17.65 13.14 11.70
N PHE A 11 17.53 11.90 12.15
CA PHE A 11 16.39 11.04 11.91
C PHE A 11 15.67 10.73 13.23
N SER A 12 14.34 10.82 13.22
CA SER A 12 13.48 10.52 14.36
C SER A 12 12.26 9.70 13.93
N ALA A 13 11.60 9.03 14.88
CA ALA A 13 10.33 8.34 14.63
C ALA A 13 9.25 8.90 15.55
N SER A 14 8.11 9.27 14.98
CA SER A 14 6.96 9.75 15.73
C SER A 14 6.42 8.64 16.64
N GLN A 15 6.14 8.95 17.90
CA GLN A 15 5.45 8.01 18.80
C GLN A 15 4.02 7.72 18.34
N LYS A 16 3.34 8.72 17.76
CA LYS A 16 2.01 8.58 17.18
C LYS A 16 2.15 8.34 15.68
N GLN A 17 2.00 7.09 15.28
CA GLN A 17 1.97 6.71 13.87
C GLN A 17 0.64 7.14 13.25
N GLN A 18 0.68 7.81 12.10
CA GLN A 18 -0.51 8.25 11.40
C GLN A 18 -1.18 7.06 10.70
N ALA A 19 -2.52 7.05 10.67
CA ALA A 19 -3.29 6.05 9.95
C ALA A 19 -3.28 6.33 8.44
N MET A 20 -2.10 6.18 7.83
CA MET A 20 -1.88 6.36 6.39
C MET A 20 -1.85 5.01 5.68
N LYS A 21 -2.33 5.00 4.42
CA LYS A 21 -2.18 3.88 3.50
C LYS A 21 -1.69 4.41 2.16
N LEU A 22 -0.87 3.62 1.48
CA LEU A 22 -0.38 3.95 0.14
C LEU A 22 -1.33 3.36 -0.90
N LEU A 23 -1.83 4.20 -1.79
CA LEU A 23 -2.71 3.81 -2.89
C LEU A 23 -1.97 3.95 -4.22
N GLU A 24 -1.86 2.87 -4.96
CA GLU A 24 -1.24 2.84 -6.28
C GLU A 24 -2.22 3.38 -7.32
N LEU A 25 -1.85 4.51 -7.94
CA LEU A 25 -2.70 5.21 -8.90
C LEU A 25 -2.35 4.78 -10.33
N PRO A 26 -3.32 4.26 -11.11
CA PRO A 26 -3.19 4.11 -12.55
C PRO A 26 -2.85 5.45 -13.21
N PRO A 27 -2.03 5.47 -14.28
CA PRO A 27 -1.60 6.72 -14.94
C PRO A 27 -2.75 7.62 -15.37
N GLU A 28 -3.86 7.03 -15.80
CA GLU A 28 -5.07 7.77 -16.17
C GLU A 28 -5.70 8.49 -14.98
N LEU A 29 -5.80 7.85 -13.81
CA LEU A 29 -6.32 8.48 -12.60
C LEU A 29 -5.37 9.56 -12.07
N LEU A 30 -4.06 9.33 -12.17
CA LEU A 30 -3.06 10.35 -11.82
C LEU A 30 -3.22 11.60 -12.69
N SER A 31 -3.26 11.43 -14.01
CA SER A 31 -3.44 12.54 -14.95
C SER A 31 -4.73 13.32 -14.69
N LEU A 32 -5.79 12.61 -14.28
CA LEU A 32 -7.09 13.19 -13.96
C LEU A 32 -7.06 13.97 -12.63
N LEU A 33 -6.31 13.49 -11.64
CA LEU A 33 -6.10 14.19 -10.36
C LEU A 33 -5.19 15.42 -10.49
N GLU A 34 -4.27 15.41 -11.45
CA GLU A 34 -3.38 16.54 -11.76
C GLU A 34 -4.00 17.55 -12.74
N SER A 35 -5.24 17.31 -13.21
CA SER A 35 -5.93 18.19 -14.14
C SER A 35 -6.45 19.47 -13.47
N GLU A 36 -6.80 20.49 -14.26
CA GLU A 36 -7.30 21.78 -13.73
C GLU A 36 -8.61 21.63 -12.93
N ASP A 37 -9.43 20.64 -13.30
CA ASP A 37 -10.69 20.30 -12.65
C ASP A 37 -10.65 18.85 -12.13
N PRO A 38 -9.95 18.57 -11.01
CA PRO A 38 -9.80 17.23 -10.50
C PRO A 38 -11.16 16.69 -10.01
N PRO A 39 -11.56 15.48 -10.41
CA PRO A 39 -12.83 14.91 -9.99
C PRO A 39 -12.79 14.48 -8.53
N THR A 40 -13.96 14.48 -7.88
CA THR A 40 -14.10 13.93 -6.54
C THR A 40 -14.07 12.41 -6.59
N LEU A 41 -13.07 11.81 -5.94
CA LEU A 41 -13.01 10.36 -5.74
C LEU A 41 -13.88 9.95 -4.56
N THR A 42 -14.69 8.91 -4.75
CA THR A 42 -15.55 8.38 -3.68
C THR A 42 -15.25 6.91 -3.41
N ILE A 43 -15.18 6.53 -2.14
CA ILE A 43 -15.02 5.14 -1.73
C ILE A 43 -16.38 4.60 -1.33
N LYS A 44 -16.79 3.50 -1.97
CA LYS A 44 -18.05 2.81 -1.72
C LYS A 44 -17.77 1.34 -1.42
N SER A 45 -18.61 0.72 -0.61
CA SER A 45 -18.55 -0.73 -0.40
C SER A 45 -19.41 -1.43 -1.44
N SER A 46 -18.92 -2.53 -2.00
CA SER A 46 -19.73 -3.42 -2.82
C SER A 46 -20.75 -4.15 -1.95
N GLU A 47 -21.89 -4.51 -2.53
CA GLU A 47 -22.86 -5.41 -1.88
C GLU A 47 -22.23 -6.80 -1.75
N GLY A 48 -22.10 -7.29 -0.52
CA GLY A 48 -21.69 -8.67 -0.26
C GLY A 48 -22.84 -9.62 -0.57
N SER A 49 -22.57 -10.71 -1.28
CA SER A 49 -23.56 -11.76 -1.55
C SER A 49 -23.21 -13.04 -0.78
N ALA A 50 -24.16 -13.97 -0.69
CA ALA A 50 -23.96 -15.27 -0.05
C ALA A 50 -22.90 -16.09 -0.82
N GLY A 51 -21.62 -15.86 -0.50
CA GLY A 51 -20.47 -16.52 -1.12
C GLY A 51 -19.35 -15.59 -1.59
N SER A 52 -19.56 -14.26 -1.60
CA SER A 52 -18.53 -13.27 -1.94
C SER A 52 -18.49 -12.14 -0.91
N PRO A 53 -17.35 -11.93 -0.22
CA PRO A 53 -17.23 -10.84 0.76
C PRO A 53 -17.36 -9.48 0.06
N ALA A 54 -17.90 -8.51 0.79
CA ALA A 54 -17.91 -7.11 0.35
C ALA A 54 -16.47 -6.60 0.19
N TYR A 55 -16.24 -5.79 -0.83
CA TYR A 55 -14.96 -5.16 -1.10
C TYR A 55 -15.13 -3.65 -1.31
N ALA A 56 -14.06 -2.89 -1.13
CA ALA A 56 -14.08 -1.45 -1.38
C ALA A 56 -13.89 -1.14 -2.88
N ILE A 57 -14.66 -0.18 -3.37
CA ILE A 57 -14.64 0.33 -4.73
C ILE A 57 -14.32 1.82 -4.67
N LEU A 58 -13.33 2.25 -5.44
CA LEU A 58 -13.05 3.65 -5.70
C LEU A 58 -13.78 4.07 -6.99
N SER A 59 -14.73 5.00 -6.89
CA SER A 59 -15.44 5.56 -8.04
C SER A 59 -14.85 6.91 -8.41
N SER A 60 -14.55 7.10 -9.69
CA SER A 60 -14.13 8.35 -10.31
C SER A 60 -15.00 8.62 -11.54
N GLY A 61 -16.04 9.45 -11.37
CA GLY A 61 -17.06 9.67 -12.41
C GLY A 61 -17.68 8.35 -12.88
N ASP A 62 -17.49 8.04 -14.17
CA ASP A 62 -18.02 6.83 -14.81
C ASP A 62 -17.18 5.56 -14.58
N LYS A 63 -15.99 5.68 -13.98
CA LYS A 63 -15.07 4.56 -13.77
C LYS A 63 -15.08 4.07 -12.34
N ASN A 64 -15.09 2.75 -12.19
CA ASN A 64 -15.06 2.08 -10.89
C ASN A 64 -13.81 1.20 -10.80
N TYR A 65 -13.08 1.30 -9.70
CA TYR A 65 -11.86 0.55 -9.45
C TYR A 65 -12.03 -0.28 -8.18
N GLN A 66 -11.80 -1.59 -8.28
CA GLN A 66 -11.73 -2.46 -7.12
C GLN A 66 -10.43 -2.17 -6.37
N ILE A 67 -10.54 -1.89 -5.07
CA ILE A 67 -9.39 -1.73 -4.18
C ILE A 67 -8.95 -3.12 -3.69
N ARG A 68 -7.66 -3.42 -3.83
CA ARG A 68 -7.06 -4.67 -3.32
C ARG A 68 -5.88 -4.34 -2.41
N GLN A 69 -5.77 -5.07 -1.32
CA GLN A 69 -4.66 -4.93 -0.39
C GLN A 69 -3.56 -5.92 -0.76
N LYS A 70 -2.32 -5.45 -0.81
CA LYS A 70 -1.15 -6.25 -1.14
C LYS A 70 -0.08 -6.03 -0.08
N ASN A 71 0.31 -7.11 0.59
CA ASN A 71 1.37 -7.05 1.59
C ASN A 71 2.72 -6.87 0.91
N THR A 72 3.58 -6.08 1.53
CA THR A 72 4.98 -5.93 1.14
C THR A 72 5.87 -6.63 2.16
N SER A 73 6.89 -7.36 1.69
CA SER A 73 7.91 -7.93 2.57
C SER A 73 8.95 -6.90 3.01
N ASN A 74 8.94 -5.71 2.40
CA ASN A 74 9.88 -4.63 2.68
C ASN A 74 9.22 -3.57 3.56
N PRO A 75 9.90 -3.08 4.61
CA PRO A 75 9.39 -2.01 5.44
C PRO A 75 9.39 -0.70 4.64
N ILE A 76 8.21 -0.09 4.48
CA ILE A 76 8.07 1.23 3.86
C ILE A 76 7.81 2.24 4.99
N MET A 77 8.66 3.26 5.09
CA MET A 77 8.47 4.34 6.06
C MET A 77 8.07 5.61 5.33
N VAL A 78 6.97 6.23 5.76
CA VAL A 78 6.58 7.56 5.29
C VAL A 78 7.30 8.58 6.16
N LEU A 79 8.11 9.42 5.51
CA LEU A 79 8.92 10.42 6.17
C LEU A 79 8.33 11.81 5.93
N GLN A 80 8.35 12.62 6.97
CA GLN A 80 7.96 14.03 6.91
C GLN A 80 9.21 14.88 7.20
N PRO A 81 9.46 15.94 6.40
CA PRO A 81 10.45 16.94 6.74
C PRO A 81 10.15 17.57 8.11
N SER A 82 11.18 17.74 8.92
CA SER A 82 11.08 18.22 10.30
C SER A 82 12.25 19.15 10.63
N SER A 83 12.23 19.70 11.83
CA SER A 83 13.32 20.52 12.38
C SER A 83 13.72 19.97 13.74
N THR A 84 14.99 20.07 14.09
CA THR A 84 15.43 19.75 15.47
C THR A 84 14.87 20.77 16.45
N PHE A 85 14.62 20.31 17.67
CA PHE A 85 14.19 21.16 18.79
C PHE A 85 15.26 21.14 19.89
N PRO A 86 15.35 22.21 20.71
CA PRO A 86 16.27 22.23 21.84
C PRO A 86 15.97 21.07 22.79
N THR A 87 17.02 20.34 23.19
CA THR A 87 16.94 19.32 24.24
C THR A 87 17.34 19.91 25.59
N GLU A 88 17.19 19.16 26.69
CA GLU A 88 17.58 19.62 28.04
C GLU A 88 19.08 19.95 28.18
N LEU A 89 19.90 19.49 27.23
CA LEU A 89 21.34 19.74 27.18
C LEU A 89 21.70 20.99 26.36
N ASP A 90 20.75 21.51 25.58
CA ASP A 90 20.97 22.66 24.70
C ASP A 90 20.60 23.97 25.42
N ASP A 91 21.32 25.03 25.10
CA ASP A 91 20.93 26.38 25.48
C ASP A 91 19.77 26.86 24.59
N PRO A 92 18.55 27.04 25.15
CA PRO A 92 17.38 27.39 24.34
C PRO A 92 17.49 28.78 23.67
N GLU A 93 18.31 29.69 24.20
CA GLU A 93 18.47 31.04 23.63
C GLU A 93 19.39 31.04 22.40
N ASN A 94 20.31 30.08 22.31
CA ASN A 94 21.32 30.00 21.26
C ASN A 94 21.13 28.80 20.31
N PHE A 95 20.07 28.03 20.49
CA PHE A 95 19.80 26.86 19.67
C PHE A 95 19.44 27.24 18.23
N ILE A 96 20.15 26.66 17.26
CA ILE A 96 19.88 26.82 15.84
C ILE A 96 19.20 25.55 15.32
N PRO A 97 17.90 25.61 14.94
CA PRO A 97 17.21 24.47 14.36
C PRO A 97 17.90 23.99 13.08
N LYS A 98 18.09 22.67 12.97
CA LYS A 98 18.63 22.00 11.78
C LYS A 98 17.50 21.26 11.09
N ALA A 99 17.59 21.16 9.76
CA ALA A 99 16.70 20.31 8.98
C ALA A 99 16.86 18.86 9.44
N SER A 100 15.73 18.20 9.72
CA SER A 100 15.67 16.81 10.17
C SER A 100 14.56 16.07 9.42
N MET A 101 14.47 14.77 9.64
CA MET A 101 13.44 13.93 9.06
C MET A 101 12.78 13.07 10.13
N THR A 102 11.46 12.97 10.10
CA THR A 102 10.68 12.21 11.06
C THR A 102 9.85 11.16 10.34
N SER A 103 9.98 9.89 10.74
CA SER A 103 9.07 8.83 10.30
C SER A 103 7.71 8.99 10.97
N ILE A 104 6.67 9.15 10.15
CA ILE A 104 5.29 9.42 10.60
C ILE A 104 4.36 8.21 10.44
N ALA A 105 4.72 7.25 9.58
CA ALA A 105 3.97 6.01 9.40
C ALA A 105 4.92 4.89 8.93
N ALA A 106 4.68 3.68 9.42
CA ALA A 106 5.23 2.45 8.86
C ALA A 106 4.12 1.71 8.10
N ILE A 107 4.41 1.35 6.85
CA ILE A 107 3.44 0.77 5.93
C ILE A 107 3.88 -0.66 5.60
N GLU A 108 3.02 -1.62 5.91
CA GLU A 108 3.23 -3.06 5.68
C GLU A 108 2.45 -3.57 4.46
N GLU A 109 1.57 -2.72 3.91
CA GLU A 109 0.68 -3.05 2.80
C GLU A 109 0.43 -1.85 1.89
N THR A 110 0.31 -2.11 0.59
CA THR A 110 -0.14 -1.13 -0.39
C THR A 110 -1.54 -1.49 -0.88
N LEU A 111 -2.27 -0.49 -1.35
CA LEU A 111 -3.57 -0.65 -1.96
C LEU A 111 -3.41 -0.52 -3.47
N GLU A 112 -3.77 -1.56 -4.21
CA GLU A 112 -3.80 -1.59 -5.67
C GLU A 112 -5.21 -1.30 -6.19
N LEU A 113 -5.29 -0.65 -7.35
CA LEU A 113 -6.54 -0.34 -8.05
C LEU A 113 -6.67 -1.17 -9.32
N SER A 114 -7.75 -1.95 -9.42
CA SER A 114 -8.10 -2.71 -10.64
C SER A 114 -9.38 -2.18 -11.25
N LEU A 115 -9.34 -1.73 -12.50
CA LEU A 115 -10.52 -1.21 -13.21
C LEU A 115 -11.58 -2.32 -13.34
N ILE A 116 -12.79 -2.04 -12.87
CA ILE A 116 -13.97 -2.90 -13.03
C ILE A 116 -14.56 -2.57 -14.40
N LYS A 117 -14.45 -3.52 -15.34
CA LYS A 117 -15.11 -3.39 -16.64
C LYS A 117 -16.60 -3.72 -16.46
N PRO A 118 -17.52 -2.91 -17.02
CA PRO A 118 -18.96 -3.13 -16.85
C PRO A 118 -19.49 -4.45 -17.43
N GLU A 119 -18.69 -5.17 -18.23
CA GLU A 119 -19.03 -6.47 -18.83
C GLU A 119 -18.55 -7.70 -18.02
N GLU A 120 -17.86 -7.53 -16.89
CA GLU A 120 -17.54 -8.64 -15.99
C GLU A 120 -18.51 -8.66 -14.80
N ASN A 121 -19.69 -9.23 -15.05
CA ASN A 121 -20.39 -9.97 -14.00
C ASN A 121 -19.36 -10.92 -13.37
N PRO A 122 -19.09 -10.89 -12.04
CA PRO A 122 -18.02 -11.68 -11.45
C PRO A 122 -18.39 -13.15 -11.59
N THR A 123 -17.98 -13.74 -12.71
CA THR A 123 -18.13 -15.16 -12.92
C THR A 123 -17.21 -15.78 -11.89
N ALA A 124 -17.82 -16.53 -10.97
CA ALA A 124 -17.19 -17.14 -9.81
C ALA A 124 -15.73 -17.54 -10.08
N PRO A 125 -14.81 -17.35 -9.11
CA PRO A 125 -13.42 -17.70 -9.29
C PRO A 125 -13.34 -19.13 -9.83
N LYS A 126 -12.82 -19.29 -11.05
CA LYS A 126 -12.53 -20.61 -11.60
C LYS A 126 -11.63 -21.30 -10.58
N LYS A 127 -12.15 -22.32 -9.90
CA LYS A 127 -11.39 -23.14 -8.96
C LYS A 127 -10.32 -23.87 -9.75
N VAL A 128 -9.18 -23.22 -9.93
CA VAL A 128 -8.01 -23.79 -10.55
C VAL A 128 -7.34 -24.67 -9.48
N ASN A 129 -7.93 -25.84 -9.26
CA ASN A 129 -7.42 -26.91 -8.39
C ASN A 129 -6.17 -27.60 -9.01
N ILE A 130 -5.23 -26.83 -9.57
CA ILE A 130 -4.05 -27.38 -10.25
C ILE A 130 -3.06 -28.01 -9.27
N TRP A 131 -3.11 -27.65 -7.98
CA TRP A 131 -2.18 -28.18 -6.98
C TRP A 131 -2.56 -29.58 -6.50
N HIS A 132 -3.82 -29.82 -6.12
CA HIS A 132 -4.24 -31.12 -5.58
C HIS A 132 -4.16 -32.28 -6.59
N GLU A 133 -4.35 -31.98 -7.88
CA GLU A 133 -4.34 -32.98 -8.95
C GLU A 133 -2.92 -33.44 -9.32
N LYS A 134 -1.92 -32.54 -9.23
CA LYS A 134 -0.52 -32.85 -9.56
C LYS A 134 0.16 -33.76 -8.52
N PHE A 135 -0.22 -33.70 -7.25
CA PHE A 135 0.37 -34.54 -6.20
C PHE A 135 -0.36 -35.89 -5.97
N ALA A 136 -1.62 -36.02 -6.40
CA ALA A 136 -2.37 -37.28 -6.25
C ALA A 136 -1.93 -38.36 -7.25
N LYS A 137 -1.48 -37.97 -8.46
CA LYS A 137 -1.08 -38.91 -9.53
C LYS A 137 0.18 -39.74 -9.24
N GLY A 138 0.93 -39.44 -8.17
CA GLY A 138 2.15 -40.17 -7.81
C GLY A 138 1.97 -41.40 -6.90
N ARG A 139 0.77 -41.67 -6.37
CA ARG A 139 0.59 -42.68 -5.29
C ARG A 139 -0.01 -44.03 -5.70
N THR A 140 -0.38 -44.25 -6.95
CA THR A 140 -0.87 -45.57 -7.40
C THR A 140 0.27 -46.39 -8.02
N LYS A 141 1.06 -47.08 -7.18
CA LYS A 141 1.87 -48.22 -7.64
C LYS A 141 0.96 -49.43 -7.83
N PRO A 142 1.05 -50.19 -8.94
CA PRO A 142 0.32 -51.45 -9.08
C PRO A 142 0.92 -52.51 -8.14
N LYS A 143 0.06 -53.20 -7.38
CA LYS A 143 0.44 -54.43 -6.67
C LYS A 143 0.76 -55.53 -7.69
N PRO A 144 1.84 -56.32 -7.52
CA PRO A 144 2.06 -57.50 -8.34
C PRO A 144 0.99 -58.56 -8.04
N LYS A 145 0.56 -59.25 -9.10
CA LYS A 145 -0.27 -60.45 -9.04
C LYS A 145 0.62 -61.62 -8.65
N ASP A 146 0.23 -62.35 -7.61
CA ASP A 146 0.49 -63.78 -7.44
C ASP A 146 -0.84 -64.44 -7.08
#